data_AF-U7QW82-F1
#
_entry.id   AF-U7QW82-F1
#
_cell.length_a   1.000
_cell.length_b   1.000
_cell.length_c   1.000
_cell.angle_alpha   90.00
_cell.angle_beta   90.00
_cell.angle_gamma   90.00
#
_symmetry.space_group_name_H-M   'P 1'
#
loop_
_entity.id
_entity.type
_entity.pdbx_description
1 polymer ?
#
loop_
_entity_poly.entity_id
_entity_poly.type
_entity_poly.pdbx_seq_one_letter_code
_entity_poly.pdbx_strand_id
1 'polypeptide(L)'
;MLYIPFYIELAVRAINNGAEFEPDVSEKDFRNIIWQSVIACNVDRKFGMPARRKSTFIEIAKKRAKQMLYGVDESLFDPEVVAKLEEDNLIYRDSQKSVISPMYDVLEDWALEEFISKEYIGNAHDIRAFLTAIGNEPAVNRAFRLWLFQQIKFEVVCTDFISSLLLSNDIENYWKDEVISAIIQSELPEMFLNNLSKDLLANNCHLLIRFFSFFE
;
A
#
# COMPACT_ATOMS: atom_id res chain seq x y z
N MET A 1 8.74 -15.68 -3.74
CA MET A 1 7.29 -15.34 -3.65
C MET A 1 6.38 -16.56 -3.87
N LEU A 2 6.62 -17.41 -4.87
CA LEU A 2 5.73 -18.52 -5.26
C LEU A 2 5.68 -19.75 -4.32
N TYR A 3 6.46 -19.81 -3.23
CA TYR A 3 6.36 -20.92 -2.26
C TYR A 3 5.13 -20.83 -1.35
N ILE A 4 4.39 -19.73 -1.43
CA ILE A 4 3.16 -19.51 -0.66
C ILE A 4 1.98 -19.86 -1.58
N PRO A 5 1.12 -20.83 -1.23
CA PRO A 5 0.02 -21.30 -2.07
C PRO A 5 -0.88 -20.19 -2.62
N PHE A 6 -1.10 -19.13 -1.83
CA PHE A 6 -1.89 -17.97 -2.23
C PHE A 6 -1.36 -17.25 -3.48
N TYR A 7 -0.05 -17.04 -3.61
CA TYR A 7 0.51 -16.35 -4.78
C TYR A 7 0.46 -17.22 -6.04
N ILE A 8 0.54 -18.54 -5.89
CA ILE A 8 0.31 -19.48 -7.00
C ILE A 8 -1.14 -19.36 -7.49
N GLU A 9 -2.10 -19.34 -6.57
CA GLU A 9 -3.52 -19.19 -6.93
C GLU A 9 -3.78 -17.90 -7.72
N LEU A 10 -3.21 -16.77 -7.25
CA LEU A 10 -3.31 -15.50 -7.97
C LEU A 10 -2.67 -15.56 -9.36
N ALA A 11 -1.49 -16.18 -9.49
CA ALA A 11 -0.82 -16.34 -10.77
C ALA A 11 -1.66 -17.19 -11.75
N VAL A 12 -2.23 -18.30 -11.28
CA VAL A 12 -3.13 -19.15 -12.08
C VAL A 12 -4.37 -18.37 -12.52
N ARG A 13 -4.98 -17.60 -11.62
CA ARG A 13 -6.15 -16.76 -11.96
C ARG A 13 -5.78 -15.68 -12.98
N ALA A 14 -4.61 -15.05 -12.83
CA ALA A 14 -4.10 -14.08 -13.79
C ALA A 14 -3.92 -14.69 -15.19
N ILE A 15 -3.32 -15.88 -15.30
CA ILE A 15 -3.14 -16.60 -16.57
C ILE A 15 -4.49 -16.95 -17.20
N ASN A 16 -5.46 -17.42 -16.39
CA ASN A 16 -6.82 -17.69 -16.88
C ASN A 16 -7.51 -16.43 -17.42
N ASN A 17 -7.15 -15.26 -16.89
CA ASN A 17 -7.58 -13.95 -17.37
C ASN A 17 -6.67 -13.38 -18.48
N GLY A 18 -5.85 -14.21 -19.12
CA GLY A 18 -5.02 -13.85 -20.27
C GLY A 18 -3.74 -13.09 -19.94
N ALA A 19 -3.28 -13.12 -18.69
CA ALA A 19 -1.96 -12.59 -18.35
C ALA A 19 -0.84 -13.55 -18.78
N GLU A 20 0.29 -12.97 -19.17
CA GLU A 20 1.53 -13.69 -19.43
C GLU A 20 2.58 -13.24 -18.41
N PHE A 21 3.42 -14.17 -17.97
CA PHE A 21 4.52 -13.90 -17.05
C PHE A 21 5.85 -14.15 -17.77
N GLU A 22 6.73 -13.17 -17.73
CA GLU A 22 8.12 -13.37 -18.17
C GLU A 22 8.87 -14.26 -17.16
N PRO A 23 9.89 -15.04 -17.61
CA PRO A 23 10.64 -15.93 -16.73
C PRO A 23 11.29 -15.23 -15.52
N ASP A 24 11.70 -13.96 -15.69
CA ASP A 24 12.39 -13.15 -14.67
C ASP A 24 11.49 -12.01 -14.14
N VAL A 25 10.17 -12.23 -14.07
CA VAL A 25 9.22 -11.22 -13.60
C VAL A 25 9.59 -10.70 -12.20
N SER A 26 9.72 -9.38 -12.07
CA SER A 26 9.99 -8.75 -10.78
C SER A 26 8.76 -8.84 -9.87
N GLU A 27 8.95 -8.71 -8.54
CA GLU A 27 7.82 -8.64 -7.61
C GLU A 27 6.85 -7.50 -7.97
N LYS A 28 7.37 -6.34 -8.38
CA LYS A 28 6.56 -5.18 -8.79
C LYS A 28 5.73 -5.50 -10.01
N ASP A 29 6.34 -6.12 -11.03
CA ASP A 29 5.64 -6.48 -12.25
C ASP A 29 4.61 -7.58 -11.99
N PHE A 30 4.93 -8.55 -11.13
CA PHE A 30 3.98 -9.55 -10.67
C PHE A 30 2.76 -8.90 -10.02
N ARG A 31 2.95 -7.99 -9.04
CA ARG A 31 1.85 -7.25 -8.39
C ARG A 31 1.03 -6.47 -9.41
N ASN A 32 1.68 -5.78 -10.33
CA ASN A 32 1.02 -5.04 -11.41
C ASN A 32 0.16 -5.97 -12.28
N ILE A 33 0.70 -7.12 -12.69
CA ILE A 33 -0.03 -8.11 -13.47
C ILE A 33 -1.27 -8.59 -12.70
N ILE A 34 -1.14 -8.96 -11.42
CA ILE A 34 -2.30 -9.38 -10.60
C ILE A 34 -3.33 -8.25 -10.50
N TRP A 35 -2.89 -7.01 -10.26
CA TRP A 35 -3.78 -5.86 -10.15
C TRP A 35 -4.61 -5.65 -11.43
N GLN A 36 -3.99 -5.81 -12.60
CA GLN A 36 -4.64 -5.61 -13.91
C GLN A 36 -5.48 -6.81 -14.36
N SER A 37 -5.02 -8.02 -14.10
CA SER A 37 -5.65 -9.25 -14.60
C SER A 37 -6.68 -9.83 -13.65
N VAL A 38 -6.50 -9.69 -12.33
CA VAL A 38 -7.36 -10.29 -11.32
C VAL A 38 -8.26 -9.24 -10.67
N ILE A 39 -7.69 -8.19 -10.09
CA ILE A 39 -8.49 -7.18 -9.36
C ILE A 39 -9.33 -6.37 -10.34
N ALA A 40 -8.69 -5.83 -11.37
CA ALA A 40 -9.38 -5.09 -12.41
C ALA A 40 -10.08 -5.99 -13.43
N CYS A 41 -9.58 -7.20 -13.67
CA CYS A 41 -10.10 -8.10 -14.69
C CYS A 41 -10.23 -7.40 -16.07
N ASN A 42 -9.10 -6.94 -16.63
CA ASN A 42 -9.06 -6.14 -17.86
C ASN A 42 -9.66 -6.82 -19.11
N VAL A 43 -9.96 -8.11 -19.04
CA VAL A 43 -10.70 -8.87 -20.07
C VAL A 43 -12.19 -8.55 -20.08
N ASP A 44 -12.79 -8.23 -18.93
CA ASP A 44 -14.19 -7.79 -18.84
C ASP A 44 -14.25 -6.26 -18.96
N ARG A 45 -14.39 -5.74 -20.18
CA ARG A 45 -14.42 -4.29 -20.43
C ARG A 45 -15.83 -3.69 -20.43
N LYS A 46 -16.86 -4.50 -20.21
CA LYS A 46 -18.26 -4.05 -20.29
C LYS A 46 -18.50 -2.93 -19.29
N PHE A 47 -19.15 -1.85 -19.73
CA PHE A 47 -19.52 -0.72 -18.86
C PHE A 47 -18.37 -0.17 -17.99
N GLY A 48 -17.13 -0.22 -18.47
CA GLY A 48 -15.96 0.28 -17.73
C GLY A 48 -15.64 -0.54 -16.47
N MET A 49 -16.02 -1.82 -16.43
CA MET A 49 -15.85 -2.71 -15.26
C MET A 49 -14.44 -2.67 -14.65
N PRO A 50 -13.33 -2.63 -15.40
CA PRO A 50 -12.01 -2.69 -14.77
C PRO A 50 -11.69 -1.47 -13.90
N ALA A 51 -12.10 -0.27 -14.34
CA ALA A 51 -11.95 0.93 -13.55
C ALA A 51 -12.87 0.92 -12.32
N ARG A 52 -14.13 0.48 -12.49
CA ARG A 52 -15.12 0.35 -11.40
C ARG A 52 -14.68 -0.65 -10.33
N ARG A 53 -14.11 -1.79 -10.72
CA ARG A 53 -13.56 -2.80 -9.80
C ARG A 53 -12.39 -2.24 -9.00
N LYS A 54 -11.40 -1.63 -9.68
CA LYS A 54 -10.26 -1.00 -8.99
C LYS A 54 -10.70 0.03 -7.97
N SER A 55 -11.54 0.98 -8.37
CA SER A 55 -11.99 2.05 -7.45
C SER A 55 -12.79 1.49 -6.29
N THR A 56 -13.70 0.56 -6.54
CA THR A 56 -14.52 -0.07 -5.49
C THR A 56 -13.65 -0.85 -4.50
N PHE A 57 -12.70 -1.64 -4.99
CA PHE A 57 -11.80 -2.43 -4.13
C PHE A 57 -10.93 -1.53 -3.24
N ILE A 58 -10.37 -0.46 -3.79
CA ILE A 58 -9.62 0.55 -3.02
C ILE A 58 -10.52 1.22 -1.98
N GLU A 59 -11.74 1.62 -2.34
CA GLU A 59 -12.65 2.29 -1.41
C GLU A 59 -13.13 1.38 -0.28
N ILE A 60 -13.32 0.09 -0.53
CA ILE A 60 -13.62 -0.92 0.50
C ILE A 60 -12.46 -0.99 1.51
N ALA A 61 -11.24 -1.22 1.04
CA ALA A 61 -10.03 -1.29 1.88
C ALA A 61 -9.83 0.00 2.69
N LYS A 62 -9.89 1.16 2.01
CA LYS A 62 -9.71 2.47 2.62
C LYS A 62 -10.75 2.75 3.70
N LYS A 63 -12.04 2.53 3.43
CA LYS A 63 -13.11 2.78 4.42
C LYS A 63 -12.96 1.85 5.62
N ARG A 64 -12.67 0.56 5.38
CA ARG A 64 -12.47 -0.41 6.46
C ARG A 64 -11.30 -0.01 7.36
N ALA A 65 -10.17 0.34 6.78
CA ALA A 65 -8.97 0.77 7.50
C ALA A 65 -9.22 2.04 8.32
N LYS A 66 -9.78 3.08 7.69
CA LYS A 66 -10.03 4.38 8.35
C LYS A 66 -11.08 4.32 9.44
N GLN A 67 -12.09 3.46 9.29
CA GLN A 67 -13.14 3.29 10.30
C GLN A 67 -12.80 2.21 11.33
N MET A 68 -11.68 1.50 11.15
CA MET A 68 -11.24 0.37 11.97
C MET A 68 -12.33 -0.71 12.14
N LEU A 69 -13.01 -1.04 11.04
CA LEU A 69 -14.14 -1.96 11.05
C LEU A 69 -13.75 -3.38 10.61
N TYR A 70 -14.59 -4.34 10.99
CA TYR A 70 -14.54 -5.69 10.44
C TYR A 70 -14.87 -5.70 8.94
N GLY A 71 -15.92 -4.97 8.54
CA GLY A 71 -16.35 -4.79 7.16
C GLY A 71 -17.11 -3.47 7.00
N VAL A 72 -17.34 -3.07 5.76
CA VAL A 72 -18.02 -1.82 5.39
C VAL A 72 -19.39 -2.12 4.80
N ASP A 73 -20.35 -1.22 5.00
CA ASP A 73 -21.71 -1.36 4.48
C ASP A 73 -21.69 -1.52 2.95
N GLU A 74 -22.26 -2.63 2.47
CA GLU A 74 -22.28 -2.97 1.04
C GLU A 74 -23.16 -2.02 0.23
N SER A 75 -24.15 -1.37 0.84
CA SER A 75 -25.06 -0.46 0.14
C SER A 75 -24.38 0.82 -0.35
N LEU A 76 -23.15 1.08 0.11
CA LEU A 76 -22.32 2.19 -0.34
C LEU A 76 -21.69 1.96 -1.71
N PHE A 77 -21.81 0.75 -2.25
CA PHE A 77 -21.11 0.32 -3.47
C PHE A 77 -22.07 -0.19 -4.52
N ASP A 78 -21.58 -0.24 -5.75
CA ASP A 78 -22.32 -0.75 -6.89
C ASP A 78 -22.52 -2.27 -6.76
N PRO A 79 -23.77 -2.78 -6.69
CA PRO A 79 -24.03 -4.19 -6.48
C PRO A 79 -23.46 -5.10 -7.57
N GLU A 80 -23.36 -4.63 -8.82
CA GLU A 80 -22.77 -5.40 -9.92
C GLU A 80 -21.27 -5.61 -9.69
N VAL A 81 -20.58 -4.56 -9.23
CA VAL A 81 -19.14 -4.60 -8.96
C VAL A 81 -18.85 -5.46 -7.74
N VAL A 82 -19.64 -5.31 -6.67
CA VAL A 82 -19.54 -6.13 -5.45
C VAL A 82 -19.68 -7.61 -5.81
N ALA A 83 -20.73 -7.98 -6.56
CA ALA A 83 -20.96 -9.37 -6.96
C ALA A 83 -19.77 -9.95 -7.76
N LYS A 84 -19.18 -9.17 -8.67
CA LYS A 84 -18.01 -9.60 -9.46
C LYS A 84 -16.74 -9.75 -8.63
N LEU A 85 -16.52 -8.86 -7.66
CA LEU A 85 -15.39 -8.97 -6.73
C LEU A 85 -15.56 -10.19 -5.80
N GLU A 86 -16.79 -10.49 -5.38
CA GLU A 86 -17.15 -11.66 -4.56
C GLU A 86 -16.98 -12.96 -5.35
N GLU A 87 -17.45 -13.03 -6.60
CA GLU A 87 -17.29 -14.19 -7.49
C GLU A 87 -15.81 -14.56 -7.68
N ASP A 88 -14.95 -13.55 -7.78
CA ASP A 88 -13.49 -13.73 -7.88
C ASP A 88 -12.79 -13.90 -6.53
N ASN A 89 -13.52 -14.10 -5.44
CA ASN A 89 -13.00 -14.25 -4.06
C ASN A 89 -12.05 -13.12 -3.62
N LEU A 90 -12.25 -11.89 -4.11
CA LEU A 90 -11.43 -10.74 -3.72
C LEU A 90 -11.98 -10.07 -2.47
N ILE A 91 -13.28 -10.16 -2.27
CA ILE A 91 -13.97 -9.68 -1.07
C ILE A 91 -14.75 -10.81 -0.41
N TYR A 92 -14.93 -10.68 0.89
CA TYR A 92 -15.85 -11.46 1.68
C TYR A 92 -17.13 -10.65 1.91
N ARG A 93 -18.29 -11.32 1.89
CA ARG A 93 -19.61 -10.72 2.13
C ARG A 93 -20.31 -11.42 3.29
N ASP A 94 -20.60 -10.69 4.36
CA ASP A 94 -21.42 -11.15 5.48
C ASP A 94 -22.87 -10.73 5.22
N SER A 95 -23.67 -11.64 4.67
CA SER A 95 -25.07 -11.39 4.32
C SER A 95 -25.99 -11.11 5.51
N GLN A 96 -25.60 -11.52 6.73
CA GLN A 96 -26.40 -11.25 7.93
C GLN A 96 -26.24 -9.81 8.40
N LYS A 97 -25.04 -9.24 8.21
CA LYS A 97 -24.71 -7.88 8.63
C LYS A 97 -24.72 -6.87 7.49
N SER A 98 -24.89 -7.33 6.25
CA SER A 98 -24.81 -6.52 5.03
C SER A 98 -23.49 -5.74 4.93
N VAL A 99 -22.38 -6.40 5.29
CA VAL A 99 -21.04 -5.82 5.21
C VAL A 99 -20.13 -6.62 4.29
N ILE A 100 -19.20 -5.92 3.66
CA ILE A 100 -18.15 -6.48 2.82
C ILE A 100 -16.76 -6.09 3.31
N SER A 101 -15.77 -6.94 3.09
CA SER A 101 -14.36 -6.68 3.43
C SER A 101 -13.44 -7.30 2.39
N PRO A 102 -12.18 -6.84 2.24
CA PRO A 102 -11.20 -7.59 1.47
C PRO A 102 -11.07 -9.02 2.01
N MET A 103 -10.92 -10.00 1.14
CA MET A 103 -10.81 -11.41 1.52
C MET A 103 -9.44 -11.76 2.10
N TYR A 104 -8.39 -11.05 1.65
CA TYR A 104 -7.01 -11.31 2.02
C TYR A 104 -6.31 -10.02 2.42
N ASP A 105 -5.67 -10.01 3.60
CA ASP A 105 -4.95 -8.86 4.14
C ASP A 105 -3.89 -8.29 3.18
N VAL A 106 -3.22 -9.17 2.42
CA VAL A 106 -2.21 -8.73 1.43
C VAL A 106 -2.83 -7.93 0.28
N LEU A 107 -4.04 -8.28 -0.16
CA LEU A 107 -4.71 -7.51 -1.22
C LEU A 107 -5.24 -6.18 -0.66
N GLU A 108 -5.64 -6.17 0.61
CA GLU A 108 -5.96 -4.93 1.30
C GLU A 108 -4.75 -4.00 1.39
N ASP A 109 -3.58 -4.53 1.77
CA ASP A 109 -2.34 -3.75 1.81
C ASP A 109 -2.04 -3.15 0.43
N TRP A 110 -2.14 -3.93 -0.65
CA TRP A 110 -1.94 -3.42 -2.02
C TRP A 110 -2.94 -2.31 -2.38
N ALA A 111 -4.21 -2.46 -1.98
CA ALA A 111 -5.23 -1.45 -2.20
C ALA A 111 -4.95 -0.15 -1.43
N LEU A 112 -4.41 -0.26 -0.20
CA LEU A 112 -3.99 0.89 0.59
C LEU A 112 -2.71 1.53 0.02
N GLU A 113 -1.76 0.76 -0.51
CA GLU A 113 -0.57 1.28 -1.22
C GLU A 113 -0.96 2.11 -2.46
N GLU A 114 -1.97 1.67 -3.22
CA GLU A 114 -2.54 2.43 -4.36
C GLU A 114 -3.22 3.73 -3.90
N PHE A 115 -3.98 3.68 -2.80
CA PHE A 115 -4.57 4.86 -2.17
C PHE A 115 -3.48 5.87 -1.75
N ILE A 116 -2.45 5.41 -1.04
CA ILE A 116 -1.33 6.25 -0.59
C ILE A 116 -0.58 6.84 -1.78
N SER A 117 -0.31 6.05 -2.82
CA SER A 117 0.34 6.53 -4.05
C SER A 117 -0.45 7.67 -4.70
N LYS A 118 -1.77 7.56 -4.74
CA LYS A 118 -2.65 8.61 -5.27
C LYS A 118 -2.60 9.88 -4.42
N GLU A 119 -2.66 9.77 -3.09
CA GLU A 119 -2.56 10.92 -2.20
C GLU A 119 -1.17 11.57 -2.26
N TYR A 120 -0.10 10.78 -2.40
CA TYR A 120 1.26 11.29 -2.56
C TYR A 120 1.38 12.14 -3.83
N ILE A 121 0.90 11.63 -4.97
CA ILE A 121 0.91 12.38 -6.24
C ILE A 121 0.04 13.64 -6.14
N GLY A 122 -1.15 13.54 -5.53
CA GLY A 122 -2.08 14.65 -5.36
C GLY A 122 -1.55 15.78 -4.45
N ASN A 123 -0.66 15.44 -3.52
CA ASN A 123 -0.09 16.35 -2.52
C ASN A 123 1.45 16.47 -2.66
N ALA A 124 2.01 16.31 -3.86
CA ALA A 124 3.45 16.19 -4.10
C ALA A 124 4.34 17.35 -3.57
N HIS A 125 3.74 18.46 -3.13
CA HIS A 125 4.42 19.63 -2.59
C HIS A 125 4.06 19.95 -1.13
N ASP A 126 3.21 19.13 -0.50
CA ASP A 126 2.79 19.33 0.89
C ASP A 126 2.73 17.99 1.63
N ILE A 127 3.85 17.67 2.30
CA ILE A 127 4.00 16.44 3.09
C ILE A 127 2.95 16.39 4.21
N ARG A 128 2.61 17.53 4.84
CA ARG A 128 1.63 17.55 5.92
C ARG A 128 0.24 17.26 5.37
N ALA A 129 -0.15 17.86 4.26
CA ALA A 129 -1.42 17.58 3.62
C ALA A 129 -1.51 16.10 3.20
N PHE A 130 -0.44 15.54 2.62
CA PHE A 130 -0.34 14.12 2.29
C PHE A 130 -0.57 13.22 3.51
N LEU A 131 0.21 13.40 4.58
CA LEU A 131 0.14 12.58 5.79
C LEU A 131 -1.23 12.70 6.48
N THR A 132 -1.82 13.89 6.46
CA THR A 132 -3.19 14.14 6.96
C THR A 132 -4.23 13.42 6.10
N ALA A 133 -4.07 13.42 4.77
CA ALA A 133 -5.00 12.81 3.84
C ALA A 133 -5.03 11.28 3.98
N ILE A 134 -3.86 10.64 4.17
CA ILE A 134 -3.81 9.18 4.33
C ILE A 134 -4.34 8.72 5.69
N GLY A 135 -4.08 9.46 6.77
CA GLY A 135 -4.48 9.09 8.14
C GLY A 135 -3.44 8.20 8.84
N ASN A 136 -3.64 7.94 10.13
CA ASN A 136 -2.66 7.26 11.00
C ASN A 136 -3.18 5.96 11.63
N GLU A 137 -4.22 5.36 11.04
CA GLU A 137 -4.78 4.10 11.50
C GLU A 137 -3.79 2.93 11.30
N PRO A 138 -3.80 1.88 12.14
CA PRO A 138 -2.78 0.83 12.10
C PRO A 138 -2.56 0.18 10.72
N ALA A 139 -3.64 -0.08 9.98
CA ALA A 139 -3.57 -0.62 8.63
C ALA A 139 -2.97 0.38 7.62
N VAL A 140 -3.29 1.67 7.77
CA VAL A 140 -2.72 2.74 6.95
C VAL A 140 -1.22 2.91 7.23
N ASN A 141 -0.81 2.92 8.51
CA ASN A 141 0.61 2.99 8.88
C ASN A 141 1.39 1.81 8.31
N ARG A 142 0.84 0.59 8.40
CA ARG A 142 1.44 -0.60 7.78
C ARG A 142 1.59 -0.44 6.28
N ALA A 143 0.52 -0.05 5.58
CA ALA A 143 0.55 0.17 4.14
C ALA A 143 1.51 1.29 3.75
N PHE A 144 1.65 2.36 4.56
CA PHE A 144 2.62 3.42 4.34
C PHE A 144 4.06 2.92 4.42
N ARG A 145 4.39 2.08 5.41
CA ARG A 145 5.73 1.47 5.50
C ARG A 145 6.03 0.60 4.28
N LEU A 146 5.08 -0.25 3.88
CA LEU A 146 5.20 -1.10 2.69
C LEU A 146 5.39 -0.27 1.43
N TRP A 147 4.53 0.74 1.23
CA TRP A 147 4.60 1.67 0.13
C TRP A 147 5.96 2.37 0.05
N LEU A 148 6.43 2.94 1.17
CA LEU A 148 7.71 3.66 1.22
C LEU A 148 8.89 2.72 0.95
N PHE A 149 8.87 1.50 1.48
CA PHE A 149 9.86 0.48 1.17
C PHE A 149 9.93 0.21 -0.34
N GLN A 150 8.78 0.07 -1.02
CA GLN A 150 8.75 -0.12 -2.48
C GLN A 150 9.28 1.11 -3.21
N GLN A 151 8.92 2.32 -2.77
CA GLN A 151 9.42 3.54 -3.40
C GLN A 151 10.94 3.69 -3.26
N ILE A 152 11.50 3.28 -2.11
CA ILE A 152 12.94 3.25 -1.87
C ILE A 152 13.62 2.22 -2.77
N LYS A 153 13.09 0.98 -2.80
CA LYS A 153 13.67 -0.14 -3.56
C LYS A 153 13.74 0.13 -5.07
N PHE A 154 12.78 0.89 -5.60
CA PHE A 154 12.72 1.23 -7.02
C PHE A 154 13.15 2.67 -7.33
N GLU A 155 13.80 3.35 -6.39
CA GLU A 155 14.33 4.72 -6.54
C GLU A 155 13.28 5.76 -6.97
N VAL A 156 12.00 5.54 -6.63
CA VAL A 156 10.88 6.42 -7.02
C VAL A 156 10.72 7.60 -6.05
N VAL A 157 11.01 7.41 -4.77
CA VAL A 157 10.99 8.49 -3.77
C VAL A 157 12.39 9.06 -3.58
N CYS A 158 12.51 10.37 -3.74
CA CYS A 158 13.75 11.09 -3.54
C CYS A 158 14.16 11.07 -2.06
N THR A 159 15.46 10.96 -1.79
CA THR A 159 16.06 11.20 -0.47
C THR A 159 15.56 12.50 0.16
N ASP A 160 15.23 13.52 -0.65
CA ASP A 160 14.71 14.80 -0.20
C ASP A 160 13.36 14.69 0.53
N PHE A 161 12.47 13.80 0.08
CA PHE A 161 11.19 13.55 0.76
C PHE A 161 11.42 12.97 2.15
N ILE A 162 12.30 11.97 2.25
CA ILE A 162 12.64 11.32 3.51
C ILE A 162 13.32 12.31 4.47
N SER A 163 14.32 13.06 3.99
CA SER A 163 15.03 14.06 4.79
C SER A 163 14.09 15.16 5.28
N SER A 164 13.27 15.73 4.39
CA SER A 164 12.30 16.77 4.77
C SER A 164 11.28 16.29 5.78
N LEU A 165 10.80 15.05 5.68
CA LEU A 165 9.88 14.46 6.65
C LEU A 165 10.55 14.27 8.03
N LEU A 166 11.75 13.67 8.06
CA LEU A 166 12.48 13.39 9.32
C LEU A 166 12.89 14.67 10.06
N LEU A 167 13.32 15.69 9.31
CA LEU A 167 13.82 16.95 9.87
C LEU A 167 12.73 17.97 10.20
N SER A 168 11.52 17.79 9.68
CA SER A 168 10.41 18.70 9.94
C SER A 168 10.01 18.69 11.42
N ASN A 169 9.95 19.87 12.05
CA ASN A 169 9.37 20.02 13.39
C ASN A 169 7.84 20.01 13.38
N ASP A 170 7.26 20.10 12.18
CA ASP A 170 5.84 20.25 11.90
C ASP A 170 5.14 18.91 11.63
N ILE A 171 5.89 17.81 11.67
CA ILE A 171 5.41 16.44 11.45
C ILE A 171 5.51 15.66 12.75
N GLU A 172 4.45 14.94 13.06
CA GLU A 172 4.35 14.15 14.27
C GLU A 172 5.41 13.05 14.32
N ASN A 173 5.87 12.79 15.53
CA ASN A 173 6.94 11.83 15.78
C ASN A 173 6.62 10.43 15.25
N TYR A 174 5.37 9.97 15.33
CA TYR A 174 5.03 8.63 14.85
C TYR A 174 5.30 8.47 13.34
N TRP A 175 5.08 9.50 12.50
CA TRP A 175 5.42 9.41 11.07
C TRP A 175 6.93 9.26 10.84
N LYS A 176 7.74 9.90 11.68
CA LYS A 176 9.20 9.71 11.63
C LYS A 176 9.58 8.29 12.01
N ASP A 177 8.90 7.71 13.00
CA ASP A 177 9.07 6.31 13.38
C ASP A 177 8.71 5.36 12.24
N GLU A 178 7.60 5.63 11.53
CA GLU A 178 7.19 4.84 10.36
C GLU A 178 8.24 4.89 9.25
N VAL A 179 8.80 6.07 8.96
CA VAL A 179 9.87 6.25 7.97
C VAL A 179 11.15 5.51 8.39
N ILE A 180 11.58 5.66 9.64
CA ILE A 180 12.76 4.97 10.16
C ILE A 180 12.58 3.45 10.05
N SER A 181 11.41 2.95 10.44
CA SER A 181 11.07 1.53 10.35
C SER A 181 11.16 1.02 8.90
N ALA A 182 10.64 1.77 7.93
CA ALA A 182 10.72 1.40 6.52
C ALA A 182 12.16 1.42 5.98
N ILE A 183 13.00 2.38 6.39
CA ILE A 183 14.41 2.47 5.99
C ILE A 183 15.20 1.29 6.55
N ILE A 184 15.02 0.95 7.83
CA ILE A 184 15.74 -0.15 8.48
C ILE A 184 15.36 -1.50 7.86
N GLN A 185 14.08 -1.68 7.51
CA GLN A 185 13.60 -2.88 6.82
C GLN A 185 13.98 -2.91 5.34
N SER A 186 14.49 -1.81 4.77
CA SER A 186 14.94 -1.76 3.38
C SER A 186 16.18 -2.61 3.15
N GLU A 187 16.42 -2.99 1.88
CA GLU A 187 17.66 -3.68 1.50
C GLU A 187 18.87 -2.71 1.44
N LEU A 188 18.67 -1.40 1.64
CA LEU A 188 19.68 -0.34 1.45
C LEU A 188 19.78 0.65 2.63
N PRO A 189 19.79 0.22 3.91
CA PRO A 189 19.84 1.16 5.04
C PRO A 189 21.12 2.01 5.03
N GLU A 190 22.25 1.43 4.61
CA GLU A 190 23.55 2.12 4.54
C GLU A 190 23.52 3.36 3.63
N MET A 191 22.82 3.27 2.49
CA MET A 191 22.69 4.40 1.56
C MET A 191 22.00 5.58 2.24
N PHE A 192 20.90 5.33 2.97
CA PHE A 192 20.18 6.38 3.69
C PHE A 192 20.98 6.94 4.85
N LEU A 193 21.67 6.09 5.62
CA LEU A 193 22.52 6.53 6.72
C LEU A 193 23.67 7.42 6.22
N ASN A 194 24.27 7.09 5.07
CA ASN A 194 25.31 7.91 4.45
C ASN A 194 24.76 9.26 3.97
N ASN A 195 23.61 9.26 3.30
CA ASN A 195 22.97 10.49 2.80
C ASN A 195 22.50 11.40 3.95
N LEU A 196 22.01 10.82 5.04
CA LEU A 196 21.56 11.53 6.25
C LEU A 196 22.70 11.78 7.25
N SER A 197 23.95 11.42 6.94
CA SER A 197 25.06 11.42 7.92
C SER A 197 25.23 12.74 8.67
N LYS A 198 25.14 13.87 7.96
CA LYS A 198 25.24 15.21 8.57
C LYS A 198 24.08 15.48 9.53
N ASP A 199 22.89 15.08 9.14
CA ASP A 199 21.65 15.27 9.91
C ASP A 199 21.57 14.34 11.13
N LEU A 200 22.05 13.11 10.99
CA LEU A 200 22.12 12.11 12.05
C LEU A 200 23.04 12.56 13.20
N LEU A 201 24.15 13.25 12.87
CA LEU A 201 25.13 13.75 13.84
C LEU A 201 24.80 15.16 14.37
N ALA A 202 23.82 15.84 13.76
CA ALA A 202 23.35 17.14 14.24
C ALA A 202 22.51 17.02 15.52
N ASN A 203 22.25 18.16 16.18
CA ASN A 203 21.33 18.26 17.32
C ASN A 203 21.56 17.20 18.42
N ASN A 204 22.82 17.05 18.86
CA ASN A 204 23.25 16.06 19.84
C ASN A 204 22.89 14.60 19.47
N CYS A 205 22.94 14.29 18.17
CA CYS A 205 22.66 12.96 17.62
C CYS A 205 21.25 12.42 17.92
N HIS A 206 20.27 13.29 18.17
CA HIS A 206 18.92 12.86 18.54
C HIS A 206 18.27 11.97 17.47
N LEU A 207 18.46 12.28 16.18
CA LEU A 207 17.93 11.46 15.08
C LEU A 207 18.62 10.10 15.05
N LEU A 208 19.94 10.05 15.23
CA LEU A 208 20.70 8.79 15.27
C LEU A 208 20.27 7.90 16.45
N ILE A 209 20.09 8.46 17.65
CA ILE A 209 19.60 7.72 18.82
C ILE A 209 18.23 7.10 18.51
N ARG A 210 17.36 7.84 17.81
CA ARG A 210 16.05 7.34 17.40
C ARG A 210 16.13 6.19 16.40
N PHE A 211 17.10 6.15 15.50
CA PHE A 211 17.32 4.96 14.65
C PHE A 211 17.71 3.73 15.49
N PHE A 212 18.55 3.91 16.50
CA PHE A 212 19.00 2.80 17.34
C PHE A 212 17.90 2.14 18.17
N SER A 213 16.86 2.89 18.58
CA SER A 213 15.73 2.31 19.34
C SER A 213 14.88 1.31 18.57
N PHE A 214 15.11 1.12 17.26
CA PHE A 214 14.43 0.11 16.44
C PHE A 214 15.26 -1.17 16.23
N PHE A 215 16.48 -1.24 16.79
CA PHE A 215 17.33 -2.43 16.77
C PHE A 215 17.27 -3.24 18.08
N GLU A 216 16.58 -2.74 19.11
CA GLU A 216 16.28 -3.44 20.37
C GLU A 216 14.91 -4.12 20.32
#